data_AF-A0A948YVN4-F1
#
_entry.id   AF-A0A948YVN4-F1
#
_cell.length_a   1.000
_cell.length_b   1.000
_cell.length_c   1.000
_cell.angle_alpha   90.00
_cell.angle_beta   90.00
_cell.angle_gamma   90.00
#
_symmetry.space_group_name_H-M   'P 1'
#
loop_
_entity.id
_entity.type
_entity.pdbx_description
1 polymer ?
#
loop_
_entity_poly.entity_id
_entity_poly.type
_entity_poly.pdbx_seq_one_letter_code
_entity_poly.pdbx_strand_id
1 'polypeptide(L)' 'MEQPILQIIGMLHGDITSLEDAPKNFDESEKIGTLEIYPECQPVKIAFGFRE' A
#
# COMPACT_ATOMS: atom_id res chain seq x y z
N MET A 1 1.72 -11.59 -26.67
CA MET A 1 0.99 -10.70 -25.75
C MET A 1 2.04 -9.92 -24.98
N GLU A 2 2.04 -8.59 -25.08
CA GLU A 2 2.95 -7.76 -24.30
C GLU A 2 2.46 -7.73 -22.85
N GLN A 3 3.35 -8.02 -21.90
CA GLN A 3 3.03 -7.95 -20.47
C GLN A 3 3.15 -6.50 -19.99
N PRO A 4 2.24 -6.02 -19.11
CA PRO A 4 2.34 -4.68 -18.58
C PRO A 4 3.59 -4.55 -17.70
N ILE A 5 4.28 -3.41 -17.81
CA ILE A 5 5.40 -3.06 -16.93
C ILE A 5 4.82 -2.29 -15.74
N LEU A 6 5.01 -2.84 -14.54
CA LEU A 6 4.62 -2.18 -13.29
C LEU A 6 5.73 -1.24 -12.84
N GLN A 7 5.34 -0.03 -12.44
CA GLN A 7 6.22 0.93 -11.78
C GLN A 7 5.82 1.03 -10.31
N ILE A 8 6.81 0.92 -9.41
CA ILE A 8 6.62 1.18 -7.98
C ILE A 8 6.54 2.69 -7.80
N ILE A 9 5.46 3.18 -7.16
CA ILE A 9 5.17 4.62 -7.00
C ILE A 9 5.38 5.13 -5.57
N GLY A 10 5.83 4.26 -4.66
CA GLY A 10 5.93 4.58 -3.26
C GLY A 10 6.18 3.37 -2.37
N MET A 11 6.17 3.61 -1.07
CA MET A 11 6.46 2.62 -0.04
C MET A 11 5.49 2.76 1.14
N LEU A 12 4.99 1.62 1.63
CA LEU A 12 4.20 1.58 2.86
C LEU A 12 5.12 1.33 4.05
N HIS A 13 5.15 2.25 5.00
CA HIS A 13 5.83 2.11 6.27
C HIS A 13 4.81 1.71 7.34
N GLY A 14 5.02 0.58 8.00
CA GLY A 14 4.15 0.12 9.09
C GLY A 14 4.89 -0.87 9.99
N ASP A 15 4.22 -1.30 11.05
CA ASP A 15 4.82 -2.14 12.10
C ASP A 15 4.81 -3.65 11.76
N ILE A 16 4.40 -4.01 10.55
CA ILE A 16 4.40 -5.40 10.06
C ILE A 16 5.75 -5.65 9.39
N THR A 17 6.65 -6.31 10.11
CA THR A 17 8.03 -6.58 9.65
C THR A 17 8.23 -8.00 9.12
N SER A 18 7.30 -8.91 9.41
CA SER A 18 7.30 -10.29 8.93
C SER A 18 5.99 -10.65 8.24
N LEU A 19 6.04 -11.56 7.27
CA LEU A 19 4.86 -12.02 6.55
C LEU A 19 3.86 -12.75 7.47
N GLU A 20 4.36 -13.45 8.49
CA GLU A 20 3.51 -14.14 9.48
C GLU A 20 2.71 -13.19 10.38
N ASP A 21 3.21 -11.97 10.57
CA ASP A 21 2.53 -10.91 11.35
C ASP A 21 1.53 -10.12 10.50
N ALA A 22 1.46 -10.40 9.19
CA ALA A 22 0.58 -9.70 8.28
C ALA A 22 -0.84 -10.28 8.40
N PRO A 23 -1.86 -9.43 8.72
CA PRO A 23 -3.23 -9.89 8.78
C PRO A 23 -3.70 -10.30 7.37
N LYS A 24 -4.56 -11.33 7.29
CA LYS A 24 -5.10 -11.78 5.99
C LYS A 24 -6.13 -10.79 5.44
N ASN A 25 -6.85 -10.12 6.32
CA ASN A 25 -7.86 -9.12 5.99
C ASN A 25 -7.65 -7.84 6.81
N PHE A 26 -8.16 -6.72 6.31
CA PHE A 26 -8.05 -5.41 6.95
C PHE A 26 -8.66 -5.39 8.37
N ASP A 27 -9.85 -5.98 8.54
CA ASP A 27 -10.59 -6.00 9.80
C ASP A 27 -9.95 -6.86 10.90
N GLU A 28 -8.87 -7.58 10.60
CA GLU A 28 -8.15 -8.42 11.57
C GLU A 28 -7.04 -7.64 12.31
N SER A 29 -6.81 -6.36 11.97
CA SER A 29 -5.75 -5.58 12.62
C SER A 29 -6.07 -4.10 12.71
N GLU A 30 -5.81 -3.51 13.88
CA GLU A 30 -5.81 -2.07 14.09
C GLU A 30 -4.46 -1.41 13.72
N LYS A 31 -3.51 -2.16 13.14
CA LYS A 31 -2.21 -1.63 12.72
C LYS A 31 -2.40 -0.60 11.61
N ILE A 32 -1.87 0.60 11.82
CA ILE A 32 -1.86 1.68 10.84
C ILE A 32 -0.45 1.87 10.26
N GLY A 33 -0.36 2.46 9.07
CA GLY A 33 0.91 2.74 8.40
C GLY A 33 0.88 4.03 7.62
N THR A 34 2.05 4.53 7.26
CA THR A 34 2.22 5.72 6.42
C THR A 34 2.59 5.30 5.00
N LEU A 35 1.82 5.72 4.01
CA LEU A 35 2.15 5.55 2.61
C LEU A 35 2.98 6.74 2.12
N GLU A 36 4.26 6.50 1.82
CA GLU A 36 5.13 7.44 1.15
C GLU A 36 4.96 7.30 -0.36
N ILE A 37 4.83 8.43 -1.07
CA ILE A 37 4.75 8.47 -2.54
C ILE A 37 6.00 9.15 -3.07
N TYR A 38 6.66 8.52 -4.04
CA TYR A 38 7.89 9.08 -4.59
C TYR A 38 7.62 10.40 -5.33
N PRO A 39 8.49 11.41 -5.22
CA PRO A 39 8.27 12.74 -5.77
C PRO A 39 7.95 12.74 -7.28
N GLU A 40 8.59 11.85 -8.05
CA GLU A 40 8.40 11.71 -9.50
C GLU A 40 6.99 11.25 -9.90
N CYS A 41 6.21 10.71 -8.96
CA CYS A 41 4.85 10.25 -9.19
C CYS A 41 3.79 11.30 -8.84
N GLN A 42 4.18 12.51 -8.41
CA GLN A 42 3.24 13.56 -8.08
C GLN A 42 2.82 14.39 -9.31
N PRO A 43 1.52 14.74 -9.47
CA PRO A 43 0.40 14.41 -8.58
C PRO A 43 -0.26 13.06 -8.90
N VAL A 44 -0.32 12.15 -7.91
CA VAL A 44 -1.07 10.88 -7.99
C VAL A 44 -2.44 11.00 -7.32
N LYS A 45 -3.49 10.44 -7.93
CA LYS A 45 -4.81 10.29 -7.30
C LYS A 45 -4.94 8.88 -6.77
N ILE A 46 -4.88 8.72 -5.45
CA ILE A 46 -5.09 7.44 -4.77
C ILE A 46 -6.53 7.40 -4.25
N ALA A 47 -7.33 6.47 -4.76
CA ALA A 47 -8.67 6.22 -4.25
C ALA A 47 -8.59 5.19 -3.12
N PHE A 48 -8.66 5.64 -1.87
CA PHE A 48 -8.92 4.76 -0.74
C PHE A 48 -10.43 4.57 -0.62
N GLY A 49 -10.93 3.39 -1.00
CA GLY A 49 -12.32 3.02 -0.75
C GLY A 49 -12.45 2.45 0.65
N PHE A 50 -12.98 3.24 1.58
CA PHE A 50 -13.56 2.72 2.82
C PHE A 50 -14.92 2.11 2.44
N ARG A 51 -15.04 0.78 2.53
CA ARG A 51 -16.36 0.14 2.57
C ARG A 51 -16.82 0.19 4.01
N GLU A 52 -17.91 0.92 4.26
CA GLU A 52 -18.71 0.82 5.49
C GLU A 52 -19.34 -0.57 5.63
#